data_AF-A0AA36Y6G5-F1
#
_entry.id   AF-A0AA36Y6G5-F1
#
_cell.length_a   1.000
_cell.length_b   1.000
_cell.length_c   1.000
_cell.angle_alpha   90.00
_cell.angle_beta   90.00
_cell.angle_gamma   90.00
#
_symmetry.space_group_name_H-M   'P 1'
#
loop_
_entity.id
_entity.type
_entity.pdbx_description
1 polymer ?
#
loop_
_entity_poly.entity_id
_entity_poly.type
_entity_poly.pdbx_seq_one_letter_code
_entity_poly.pdbx_strand_id
1 'polypeptide(L)'
;MKKHRNLLSAVMCSVSISMSIFVIIGVIKDFYSGGSFALQHYAYSRMALGCLSVGLGFGIPSVVYERDNLSLLTKTLIHMGVGCTVMIITSWLIGWIPHEQGIGTVLIIIAFEVLFSVAIWYFFYLHQKKLVREINQKIETLHCGEQ
;
A
#
# COMPACT_ATOMS: atom_id res chain seq x y z
N MET A 1 15.83 9.65 17.50
CA MET A 1 16.37 9.42 16.14
C MET A 1 15.95 8.08 15.51
N LYS A 2 15.94 6.95 16.24
CA LYS A 2 15.61 5.61 15.70
C LYS A 2 14.19 5.53 15.08
N LYS A 3 13.20 6.17 15.74
CA LYS A 3 11.79 6.24 15.30
C LYS A 3 11.59 6.91 13.93
N HIS A 4 12.19 8.07 13.70
CA HIS A 4 12.04 8.80 12.43
C HIS A 4 12.68 8.05 11.24
N ARG A 5 13.77 7.30 11.50
CA ARG A 5 14.41 6.45 10.48
C ARG A 5 13.54 5.28 10.07
N ASN A 6 12.86 4.64 11.02
CA ASN A 6 11.94 3.54 10.74
C ASN A 6 10.74 4.02 9.92
N LEU A 7 10.18 5.18 10.28
CA LEU A 7 9.08 5.80 9.55
C LEU A 7 9.48 6.17 8.11
N LEU A 8 10.64 6.82 7.93
CA LEU A 8 11.12 7.17 6.60
C LEU A 8 11.30 5.91 5.73
N SER A 9 11.87 4.85 6.29
CA SER A 9 12.02 3.58 5.56
C SER A 9 10.68 2.95 5.20
N ALA A 10 9.68 3.01 6.08
CA ALA A 10 8.34 2.49 5.81
C ALA A 10 7.65 3.28 4.69
N VAL A 11 7.74 4.61 4.72
CA VAL A 11 7.20 5.49 3.67
C VAL A 11 7.91 5.27 2.34
N MET A 12 9.24 5.16 2.33
CA MET A 12 9.97 4.84 1.10
C MET A 12 9.56 3.48 0.54
N CYS A 13 9.34 2.48 1.41
CA CYS A 13 8.90 1.16 0.99
C CYS A 13 7.50 1.21 0.35
N SER A 14 6.53 1.89 0.98
CA SER A 14 5.17 2.00 0.45
C SER A 14 5.10 2.80 -0.85
N VAL A 15 5.84 3.90 -0.95
CA VAL A 15 5.96 4.68 -2.20
C VAL A 15 6.60 3.84 -3.29
N SER A 16 7.65 3.08 -2.98
CA SER A 16 8.29 2.18 -3.94
C SER A 16 7.30 1.13 -4.46
N ILE A 17 6.54 0.48 -3.60
CA ILE A 17 5.52 -0.50 -4.00
C ILE A 17 4.47 0.13 -4.90
N SER A 18 3.95 1.30 -4.53
CA SER A 18 2.95 2.01 -5.34
C SER A 18 3.50 2.39 -6.72
N MET A 19 4.75 2.85 -6.79
CA MET A 19 5.40 3.20 -8.04
C MET A 19 5.71 1.98 -8.90
N SER A 20 6.13 0.86 -8.28
CA SER A 20 6.32 -0.40 -9.01
C SER A 20 5.01 -0.90 -9.63
N ILE A 21 3.90 -0.84 -8.90
CA ILE A 21 2.57 -1.20 -9.44
C ILE A 21 2.19 -0.27 -10.60
N PHE A 22 2.42 1.04 -10.46
CA PHE A 22 2.19 2.00 -11.55
C PHE A 22 2.97 1.67 -12.81
N VAL A 23 4.26 1.37 -12.67
CA VAL A 23 5.12 0.99 -13.80
C VAL A 23 4.64 -0.32 -14.44
N ILE A 24 4.31 -1.35 -13.63
CA ILE A 24 3.81 -2.63 -14.15
C ILE A 24 2.52 -2.43 -14.94
N ILE A 25 1.55 -1.68 -14.40
CA ILE A 25 0.30 -1.37 -15.10
C ILE A 25 0.57 -0.55 -16.37
N GLY A 26 1.51 0.40 -16.31
CA GLY A 26 1.93 1.21 -17.46
C GLY A 26 2.49 0.35 -18.58
N VAL A 27 3.39 -0.59 -18.27
CA VAL A 27 3.95 -1.55 -19.24
C VAL A 27 2.87 -2.45 -19.81
N ILE A 28 1.95 -2.96 -18.98
CA ILE A 28 0.82 -3.76 -19.48
C ILE A 28 -0.02 -2.94 -20.49
N LYS A 29 -0.32 -1.68 -20.16
CA LYS A 29 -1.05 -0.79 -21.08
C LYS A 29 -0.29 -0.49 -22.36
N ASP A 30 1.03 -0.32 -22.29
CA ASP A 30 1.91 -0.12 -23.45
C ASP A 30 1.76 -1.26 -24.48
N PHE A 31 1.81 -2.51 -24.00
CA PHE A 31 1.63 -3.69 -24.84
C PHE A 31 0.23 -3.75 -25.46
N TYR A 32 -0.82 -3.46 -24.70
CA TYR A 32 -2.19 -3.49 -25.22
C TYR A 32 -2.51 -2.36 -26.20
N SER A 33 -1.87 -1.19 -26.06
CA SER A 33 -2.09 -0.05 -26.94
C SER A 33 -1.13 0.00 -28.13
N GLY A 34 -0.23 -0.97 -28.26
CA GLY A 34 0.75 -1.04 -29.34
C GLY A 34 1.77 0.10 -29.31
N GLY A 35 2.15 0.58 -28.13
CA GLY A 35 3.10 1.69 -27.97
C GLY A 35 2.48 3.10 -28.01
N SER A 36 1.16 3.20 -28.18
CA SER A 36 0.47 4.49 -28.28
C SER A 36 -0.11 4.92 -26.94
N PHE A 37 0.37 6.03 -26.38
CA PHE A 37 -0.18 6.65 -25.17
C PHE A 37 -0.77 8.02 -25.46
N ALA A 38 -2.06 8.20 -25.19
CA ALA A 38 -2.70 9.51 -25.18
C ALA A 38 -2.38 10.25 -23.87
N LEU A 39 -1.21 10.89 -23.78
CA LEU A 39 -0.76 11.65 -22.60
C LEU A 39 -1.28 13.09 -22.56
N GLN A 40 -2.57 13.30 -22.85
CA GLN A 40 -3.16 14.63 -22.84
C GLN A 40 -3.38 15.15 -21.40
N HIS A 41 -3.48 16.46 -21.24
CA HIS A 41 -3.82 17.12 -19.96
C HIS A 41 -2.98 16.66 -18.76
N TYR A 42 -1.67 16.46 -18.97
CA TYR A 42 -0.75 16.01 -17.93
C TYR A 42 -1.15 14.66 -17.30
N ALA A 43 -1.84 13.78 -18.05
CA ALA A 43 -2.33 12.50 -17.56
C ALA A 43 -1.25 11.68 -16.85
N TYR A 44 -0.04 11.61 -17.43
CA TYR A 44 1.09 10.92 -16.81
C TYR A 44 1.45 11.50 -15.43
N SER A 45 1.67 12.82 -15.35
CA SER A 45 2.04 13.49 -14.10
C SER A 45 0.95 13.36 -13.05
N ARG A 46 -0.33 13.45 -13.45
CA ARG A 46 -1.47 13.23 -12.55
C ARG A 46 -1.45 11.81 -11.97
N MET A 47 -1.24 10.79 -12.81
CA MET A 47 -1.14 9.40 -12.34
C MET A 47 0.04 9.19 -11.40
N ALA A 48 1.23 9.72 -11.74
CA ALA A 48 2.42 9.62 -10.90
C ALA A 48 2.22 10.30 -9.54
N LEU A 49 1.63 11.50 -9.51
CA LEU A 49 1.28 12.18 -8.27
C LEU A 49 0.25 11.37 -7.46
N GLY A 50 -0.70 10.71 -8.11
CA GLY A 50 -1.62 9.80 -7.45
C GLY A 50 -0.94 8.64 -6.75
N CYS A 51 -0.05 7.95 -7.44
CA CYS A 51 0.71 6.86 -6.86
C CYS A 51 1.59 7.33 -5.70
N LEU A 52 2.14 8.54 -5.79
CA LEU A 52 2.85 9.15 -4.65
C LEU A 52 1.90 9.38 -3.47
N SER A 53 0.72 9.98 -3.70
CA SER A 53 -0.29 10.21 -2.67
C SER A 53 -0.76 8.92 -2.01
N VAL A 54 -1.02 7.86 -2.79
CA VAL A 54 -1.39 6.52 -2.27
C VAL A 54 -0.25 5.94 -1.44
N GLY A 55 0.99 5.97 -1.97
CA GLY A 55 2.17 5.50 -1.25
C GLY A 55 2.37 6.20 0.09
N LEU A 56 2.17 7.51 0.15
CA LEU A 56 2.20 8.28 1.41
C LEU A 56 1.01 7.93 2.32
N GLY A 57 -0.18 7.78 1.75
CA GLY A 57 -1.42 7.46 2.45
C GLY A 57 -1.36 6.14 3.22
N PHE A 58 -0.66 5.13 2.70
CA PHE A 58 -0.37 3.90 3.44
C PHE A 58 0.93 3.99 4.26
N GLY A 59 1.95 4.68 3.75
CA GLY A 59 3.27 4.77 4.39
C GLY A 59 3.25 5.47 5.74
N ILE A 60 2.60 6.63 5.83
CA ILE A 60 2.62 7.48 7.04
C ILE A 60 1.85 6.82 8.20
N PRO A 61 0.62 6.33 8.04
CA PRO A 61 -0.16 5.74 9.13
C PRO A 61 0.43 4.43 9.67
N SER A 62 1.36 3.79 8.94
CA SER A 62 2.06 2.58 9.40
C SER A 62 2.79 2.77 10.74
N VAL A 63 3.10 4.01 11.13
CA VAL A 63 3.68 4.36 12.45
C VAL A 63 2.82 3.88 13.63
N VAL A 64 1.52 3.65 13.41
CA VAL A 64 0.62 3.13 14.45
C VAL A 64 1.03 1.75 14.95
N TYR A 65 1.74 0.94 14.13
CA TYR A 65 2.20 -0.38 14.54
C TYR A 65 3.27 -0.36 15.63
N GLU A 66 4.01 0.75 15.77
CA GLU A 66 5.02 0.95 16.81
C GLU A 66 4.43 1.25 18.19
N ARG A 67 3.10 1.39 18.30
CA ARG A 67 2.42 1.73 19.57
C ARG A 67 2.07 0.46 20.34
N ASP A 68 2.71 0.18 21.46
CA ASP A 68 2.44 -1.06 22.23
C ASP A 68 1.09 -1.06 22.96
N ASN A 69 0.47 0.11 23.12
CA ASN A 69 -0.79 0.29 23.84
C ASN A 69 -2.06 0.02 23.00
N LEU A 70 -1.92 -0.35 21.72
CA LEU A 70 -3.05 -0.59 20.82
C LEU A 70 -3.12 -2.06 20.39
N SER A 71 -4.33 -2.61 20.34
CA SER A 71 -4.57 -3.93 19.78
C SER A 71 -4.19 -3.98 18.29
N LEU A 72 -3.85 -5.17 17.79
CA LEU A 72 -3.54 -5.36 16.37
C LEU A 72 -4.70 -4.90 15.47
N LEU A 73 -5.95 -5.22 15.85
CA LEU A 73 -7.13 -4.80 15.11
C LEU A 73 -7.23 -3.28 15.01
N THR A 74 -7.05 -2.56 16.12
CA THR A 74 -7.09 -1.09 16.15
C THR A 74 -6.00 -0.49 15.25
N LYS A 75 -4.77 -1.03 15.31
CA LYS A 75 -3.67 -0.62 14.44
C LYS A 75 -4.02 -0.82 12.96
N THR A 76 -4.58 -1.98 12.61
CA THR A 76 -4.99 -2.29 11.25
C THR A 76 -6.12 -1.38 10.77
N LEU A 77 -7.15 -1.13 11.59
CA LEU A 77 -8.25 -0.23 11.22
C LEU A 77 -7.75 1.20 10.96
N ILE A 78 -6.84 1.72 11.79
CA ILE A 78 -6.26 3.06 11.58
C ILE A 78 -5.43 3.08 10.28
N HIS A 79 -4.52 2.12 10.09
CA HIS A 79 -3.66 2.08 8.91
C HIS A 79 -4.47 1.91 7.61
N MET A 80 -5.34 0.90 7.58
CA MET A 80 -6.16 0.58 6.40
C MET A 80 -7.22 1.66 6.15
N GLY A 81 -7.83 2.20 7.21
CA GLY A 81 -8.83 3.27 7.09
C GLY A 81 -8.24 4.52 6.44
N VAL A 82 -7.09 4.99 6.92
CA VAL A 82 -6.44 6.17 6.34
C VAL A 82 -5.93 5.90 4.92
N GLY A 83 -5.23 4.77 4.71
CA GLY A 83 -4.68 4.41 3.40
C GLY A 83 -5.75 4.26 2.33
N CYS A 84 -6.82 3.51 2.61
CA CYS A 84 -7.93 3.34 1.68
C CYS A 84 -8.69 4.64 1.41
N THR A 85 -8.85 5.51 2.42
CA THR A 85 -9.49 6.83 2.22
C THR A 85 -8.68 7.69 1.26
N VAL A 86 -7.37 7.78 1.47
CA VAL A 86 -6.48 8.54 0.58
C VAL A 86 -6.52 7.97 -0.83
N MET A 87 -6.51 6.64 -0.96
CA MET A 87 -6.60 5.96 -2.26
C MET A 87 -7.90 6.30 -2.99
N ILE A 88 -9.07 6.12 -2.36
CA ILE A 88 -10.37 6.39 -3.00
C ILE A 88 -10.48 7.85 -3.44
N ILE A 89 -10.07 8.80 -2.58
CA ILE A 89 -10.05 10.24 -2.93
C ILE A 89 -9.14 10.49 -4.13
N THR A 90 -7.94 9.89 -4.12
CA THR A 90 -6.95 10.02 -5.20
C THR A 90 -7.49 9.45 -6.52
N SER A 91 -8.09 8.26 -6.47
CA SER A 91 -8.72 7.58 -7.62
C SER A 91 -9.83 8.43 -8.24
N TRP A 92 -10.62 9.09 -7.40
CA TRP A 92 -11.65 10.03 -7.85
C TRP A 92 -11.04 11.24 -8.57
N LEU A 93 -10.08 11.93 -7.93
CA LEU A 93 -9.49 13.17 -8.45
C LEU A 93 -8.68 12.98 -9.73
N ILE A 94 -8.06 11.81 -9.91
CA ILE A 94 -7.25 11.51 -11.10
C ILE A 94 -8.10 10.93 -12.24
N GLY A 95 -9.30 10.44 -11.93
CA GLY A 95 -10.20 9.84 -12.91
C GLY A 95 -9.90 8.37 -13.17
N TRP A 96 -9.40 7.63 -12.17
CA TRP A 96 -9.33 6.17 -12.24
C TRP A 96 -10.72 5.52 -12.13
N ILE A 97 -11.68 6.24 -11.54
CA ILE A 97 -13.08 5.81 -11.41
C ILE A 97 -13.92 6.45 -12.55
N PRO A 98 -14.45 5.66 -13.50
CA PRO A 98 -15.35 6.14 -14.54
C PRO A 98 -16.76 6.32 -13.97
N HIS A 99 -17.01 7.47 -13.33
CA HIS A 99 -18.27 7.81 -12.67
C HIS A 99 -19.47 7.91 -13.63
N GLU A 100 -19.21 8.17 -14.91
CA GLU A 100 -20.25 8.26 -15.96
C GLU A 100 -20.91 6.90 -16.27
N GLN A 101 -20.29 5.79 -15.85
CA GLN A 101 -20.81 4.42 -16.09
C GLN A 101 -21.82 3.96 -15.02
N GLY A 102 -22.24 4.86 -14.12
CA GLY A 102 -23.23 4.60 -13.09
C GLY A 102 -22.66 4.11 -11.76
N ILE A 103 -23.50 4.17 -10.72
CA ILE A 103 -23.08 3.92 -9.33
C ILE A 103 -22.60 2.49 -9.07
N GLY A 104 -23.13 1.50 -9.79
CA GLY A 104 -22.71 0.11 -9.67
C GLY A 104 -21.23 -0.09 -9.99
N THR A 105 -20.76 0.50 -11.09
CA THR A 105 -19.35 0.44 -11.51
C THR A 105 -18.44 1.11 -10.48
N VAL A 106 -18.85 2.24 -9.93
CA VAL A 106 -18.12 2.96 -8.88
C VAL A 106 -17.94 2.07 -7.65
N LEU A 107 -19.01 1.42 -7.16
CA LEU A 107 -18.94 0.55 -5.99
C LEU A 107 -18.05 -0.68 -6.22
N ILE A 108 -18.09 -1.27 -7.41
CA ILE A 108 -17.24 -2.42 -7.77
C ILE A 108 -15.76 -2.01 -7.75
N ILE A 109 -15.41 -0.85 -8.31
CA ILE A 109 -14.02 -0.38 -8.33
C ILE A 109 -13.52 -0.08 -6.92
N ILE A 110 -14.32 0.61 -6.09
CA ILE A 110 -13.96 0.87 -4.69
C ILE A 110 -13.77 -0.45 -3.93
N ALA A 111 -14.66 -1.42 -4.12
CA ALA A 111 -14.54 -2.73 -3.50
C ALA A 111 -13.25 -3.45 -3.93
N PHE A 112 -12.90 -3.37 -5.22
CA PHE A 112 -11.66 -3.92 -5.75
C PHE A 112 -10.42 -3.25 -5.14
N GLU A 113 -10.39 -1.92 -5.06
CA GLU A 113 -9.28 -1.17 -4.45
C GLU A 113 -9.06 -1.55 -2.97
N VAL A 114 -10.15 -1.61 -2.21
CA VAL A 114 -10.10 -2.03 -0.79
C VAL A 114 -9.62 -3.47 -0.67
N LEU A 115 -10.16 -4.39 -1.48
CA LEU A 115 -9.76 -5.79 -1.46
C LEU A 115 -8.28 -5.95 -1.81
N PHE A 116 -7.80 -5.26 -2.84
CA PHE A 116 -6.41 -5.28 -3.28
C PHE A 116 -5.48 -4.76 -2.17
N SER A 117 -5.87 -3.68 -1.50
CA SER A 117 -5.12 -3.12 -0.36
C SER A 117 -5.06 -4.09 0.82
N VAL A 118 -6.18 -4.74 1.14
CA VAL A 118 -6.25 -5.78 2.18
C VAL A 118 -5.35 -6.98 1.82
N ALA A 119 -5.31 -7.39 0.55
CA ALA A 119 -4.47 -8.48 0.08
C ALA A 119 -2.98 -8.18 0.25
N ILE A 120 -2.53 -6.97 -0.14
CA ILE A 120 -1.15 -6.53 0.07
C ILE A 120 -0.81 -6.50 1.57
N TRP A 121 -1.67 -5.89 2.39
CA TRP A 121 -1.47 -5.86 3.84
C TRP A 121 -1.37 -7.27 4.43
N TYR A 122 -2.26 -8.18 4.01
CA TYR A 122 -2.28 -9.56 4.50
C TYR A 122 -1.01 -10.32 4.13
N PHE A 123 -0.49 -10.11 2.90
CA PHE A 123 0.81 -10.66 2.50
C PHE A 123 1.95 -10.18 3.42
N PHE A 124 2.02 -8.87 3.71
CA PHE A 124 3.00 -8.33 4.64
C PHE A 124 2.82 -8.87 6.06
N TYR A 125 1.58 -9.02 6.52
CA TYR A 125 1.27 -9.62 7.82
C TYR A 125 1.82 -11.05 7.92
N LEU A 126 1.59 -11.88 6.91
CA LEU A 126 2.11 -13.25 6.88
C LEU A 126 3.64 -13.29 6.88
N HIS A 127 4.27 -12.41 6.10
CA HIS A 127 5.72 -12.28 6.06
C HIS A 127 6.31 -11.91 7.44
N GLN A 128 5.75 -10.90 8.09
CA GLN A 128 6.18 -10.47 9.43
C GLN A 128 5.92 -11.54 10.49
N LYS A 129 4.76 -12.21 10.42
CA LYS A 129 4.44 -13.34 11.31
C LYS A 129 5.41 -14.50 11.15
N LYS A 130 5.96 -14.73 9.94
CA LYS A 130 7.01 -15.71 9.71
C LYS A 130 8.34 -15.26 10.33
N LEU A 131 8.76 -14.01 10.10
CA LEU A 131 10.01 -13.46 10.66
C LEU A 131 10.04 -13.51 12.19
N VAL A 132 8.95 -13.14 12.86
CA VAL A 132 8.87 -13.20 14.33
C VAL A 132 9.02 -14.64 14.85
N ARG A 133 8.41 -15.61 14.16
CA ARG A 133 8.56 -17.03 14.53
C ARG A 133 10.00 -17.52 14.39
N GLU A 134 10.67 -17.17 13.29
CA GLU A 134 12.07 -17.55 13.07
C GLU A 134 13.02 -16.91 14.09
N ILE A 135 12.77 -15.66 14.49
CA ILE A 135 13.54 -14.98 15.54
C ILE A 135 13.34 -15.68 16.89
N ASN A 136 12.09 -15.99 17.25
CA ASN A 136 11.79 -16.66 18.52
C ASN A 136 12.44 -18.05 18.60
N GLN A 137 12.41 -18.82 17.51
CA GLN A 137 13.08 -20.12 17.43
C GLN A 137 14.60 -20.00 17.63
N LYS A 138 15.23 -19.00 17.01
CA LYS A 138 16.68 -18.77 17.17
C LYS A 138 17.06 -18.41 18.61
N ILE A 139 16.26 -17.58 19.28
CA ILE A 139 16.48 -17.21 20.68
C ILE A 139 16.40 -18.45 21.59
N GLU A 140 15.40 -19.31 21.37
CA GLU A 140 15.23 -20.55 22.13
C GLU A 140 16.43 -21.50 21.96
N THR A 141 16.91 -21.69 20.72
CA THR A 141 18.10 -22.53 20.46
C THR A 141 19.37 -21.98 21.09
N LEU A 142 19.55 -20.65 21.15
CA LEU A 142 20.72 -20.03 21.79
C LEU A 142 20.70 -20.26 23.30
N HIS A 143 19.55 -20.09 23.95
CA HIS A 143 19.43 -20.34 25.39
C HIS A 143 19.64 -21.82 25.76
N CYS A 144 19.26 -22.76 24.89
CA CYS A 144 19.42 -24.19 25.15
C CYS A 144 20.85 -24.70 24.82
N GLY A 145 21.63 -23.98 24.01
CA GLY A 145 23.02 -24.33 23.68
C GLY A 145 24.06 -23.73 24.64
N GLU A 146 23.67 -22.79 25.51
CA GLU A 146 24.50 -22.23 26.59
C GLU A 146 24.36 -22.97 27.94
N GLN A 147 23.51 -24.01 28.02
CA GLN A 147 23.36 -24.91 29.18
C GLN A 147 23.99 -26.27 28.90
#